data_AF-A0A318QIG0-F1
#
_entry.id   AF-A0A318QIG0-F1
#
_cell.length_a   1.000
_cell.length_b   1.000
_cell.length_c   1.000
_cell.angle_alpha   90.00
_cell.angle_beta   90.00
_cell.angle_gamma   90.00
#
_symmetry.space_group_name_H-M   'P 1'
#
loop_
_entity.id
_entity.type
_entity.pdbx_description
1 polymer ?
#
loop_
_entity_poly.entity_id
_entity_poly.type
_entity_poly.pdbx_seq_one_letter_code
_entity_poly.pdbx_strand_id
1 'polypeptide(L)'
;MTLPFTCANARYRTDTRHGHPHGPGQAHGSVLEAPLVTQADTGDTLWLEYVIGPEGARFWLMWYDARGLPRLTNSAIMDHANLAIMLRALGYGAALAAVQASLLPAPHAP
;
A
#
# COMPACT_ATOMS: atom_id res chain seq x y z
N MET A 1 20.79 -2.94 -9.13
CA MET A 1 20.66 -3.23 -7.69
C MET A 1 19.19 -3.52 -7.40
N THR A 2 18.88 -4.68 -6.82
CA THR A 2 17.50 -5.06 -6.47
C THR A 2 17.08 -4.26 -5.25
N LEU A 3 16.04 -3.44 -5.36
CA LEU A 3 15.51 -2.70 -4.22
C LEU A 3 14.96 -3.70 -3.18
N PRO A 4 15.16 -3.45 -1.86
CA PRO A 4 14.52 -4.26 -0.84
C PRO A 4 13.00 -4.19 -1.01
N PHE A 5 12.31 -5.30 -0.77
CA PHE A 5 10.86 -5.39 -0.77
C PHE A 5 10.40 -6.22 0.42
N THR A 6 9.27 -5.87 1.01
CA THR A 6 8.64 -6.65 2.10
C THR A 6 7.82 -7.82 1.55
N CYS A 7 7.18 -7.62 0.39
CA CYS A 7 6.42 -8.65 -0.31
C CYS A 7 6.65 -8.57 -1.83
N ALA A 8 6.62 -9.73 -2.51
CA ALA A 8 6.70 -9.82 -3.96
C ALA A 8 5.92 -11.04 -4.48
N ASN A 9 5.39 -10.93 -5.70
CA ASN A 9 4.95 -12.04 -6.52
C ASN A 9 5.56 -11.93 -7.93
N ALA A 10 5.15 -12.78 -8.86
CA ALA A 10 5.71 -12.84 -10.20
C ALA A 10 5.61 -11.52 -11.00
N ARG A 11 4.69 -10.61 -10.63
CA ARG A 11 4.38 -9.38 -11.38
C ARG A 11 4.62 -8.10 -10.58
N TYR A 12 4.62 -8.18 -9.25
CA TYR A 12 4.53 -7.02 -8.37
C TYR A 12 5.44 -7.17 -7.15
N ARG A 13 5.89 -6.03 -6.61
CA ARG A 13 6.62 -5.93 -5.34
C ARG A 13 6.26 -4.65 -4.60
N THR A 14 6.34 -4.66 -3.27
CA THR A 14 6.11 -3.47 -2.45
C THR A 14 7.16 -2.40 -2.79
N ASP A 15 6.74 -1.16 -2.98
CA ASP A 15 7.66 -0.03 -3.17
C ASP A 15 8.12 0.52 -1.82
N THR A 16 9.30 0.11 -1.36
CA THR A 16 9.84 0.58 -0.07
C THR A 16 10.55 1.93 -0.16
N ARG A 17 10.51 2.63 -1.30
CA ARG A 17 11.14 3.96 -1.45
C ARG A 17 10.24 5.09 -0.95
N HIS A 18 8.94 4.82 -0.81
CA HIS A 18 7.91 5.80 -0.48
C HIS A 18 7.01 5.28 0.64
N GLY A 19 6.18 6.19 1.16
CA GLY A 19 5.17 5.85 2.16
C GLY A 19 5.72 5.74 3.58
N HIS A 20 4.86 5.26 4.46
CA HIS A 20 5.09 5.16 5.89
C HIS A 20 5.60 3.76 6.26
N PRO A 21 6.39 3.65 7.34
CA PRO A 21 6.80 2.36 7.87
C PRO A 21 5.66 1.67 8.62
N HIS A 22 5.66 0.33 8.66
CA HIS A 22 4.66 -0.45 9.43
C HIS A 22 4.93 -0.45 10.95
N GLY A 23 5.76 0.47 11.43
CA GLY A 23 6.20 0.60 12.81
C GLY A 23 7.68 0.98 12.94
N PRO A 24 8.17 1.24 14.17
CA PRO A 24 9.57 1.59 14.40
C PRO A 24 10.54 0.52 13.87
N GLY A 25 11.48 0.92 13.01
CA GLY A 25 12.48 0.03 12.42
C GLY A 25 11.97 -0.91 11.32
N GLN A 26 10.69 -0.80 10.94
CA GLN A 26 10.11 -1.57 9.83
C GLN A 26 10.37 -0.88 8.49
N ALA A 27 10.31 -1.66 7.41
CA ALA A 27 10.41 -1.12 6.06
C ALA A 27 9.24 -0.18 5.73
N HIS A 28 9.51 0.80 4.86
CA HIS A 28 8.50 1.68 4.28
C HIS A 28 7.66 0.95 3.22
N GLY A 29 6.55 1.56 2.84
CA GLY A 29 5.74 1.12 1.70
C GLY A 29 4.25 1.39 1.88
N SER A 30 3.81 1.68 3.10
CA SER A 30 2.39 1.94 3.36
C SER A 30 1.95 3.33 2.91
N VAL A 31 0.75 3.40 2.36
CA VAL A 31 0.09 4.64 1.97
C VAL A 31 -0.36 5.44 3.20
N LEU A 32 -0.67 4.76 4.30
CA LEU A 32 -1.14 5.35 5.55
C LEU A 32 -0.17 5.04 6.70
N GLU A 33 -0.17 5.89 7.73
CA GLU A 33 0.66 5.72 8.94
C GLU A 33 0.19 4.59 9.87
N ALA A 34 -1.04 4.13 9.68
CA ALA A 34 -1.70 3.12 10.50
C ALA A 34 -2.42 2.09 9.62
N PRO A 35 -2.64 0.86 10.11
CA PRO A 35 -3.41 -0.13 9.38
C PRO A 35 -4.85 0.33 9.16
N LEU A 36 -5.44 -0.08 8.04
CA LEU A 36 -6.86 0.10 7.75
C LEU A 36 -7.74 -0.67 8.74
N VAL A 37 -7.27 -1.86 9.14
CA VAL A 37 -7.96 -2.75 10.07
C VAL A 37 -6.93 -3.43 10.97
N THR A 38 -7.25 -3.54 12.25
CA THR A 38 -6.59 -4.46 13.19
C THR A 38 -7.63 -5.43 13.72
N GLN A 39 -7.44 -6.73 13.48
CA GLN A 39 -8.30 -7.77 14.05
C GLN A 39 -7.98 -7.93 15.54
N ALA A 40 -9.00 -7.75 16.39
CA ALA A 40 -8.82 -7.75 17.84
C ALA A 40 -8.52 -9.14 18.42
N ASP A 41 -9.01 -10.19 17.76
CA ASP A 41 -8.87 -11.60 18.17
C ASP A 41 -7.55 -12.22 17.72
N THR A 42 -7.10 -11.92 16.51
CA THR A 42 -5.88 -12.48 15.93
C THR A 42 -4.67 -11.58 16.05
N GLY A 43 -4.87 -10.26 16.11
CA GLY A 43 -3.82 -9.25 15.97
C GLY A 43 -3.37 -9.03 14.52
N ASP A 44 -4.01 -9.68 13.54
CA ASP A 44 -3.70 -9.50 12.13
C ASP A 44 -4.08 -8.07 11.69
N THR A 45 -3.26 -7.49 10.81
CA THR A 45 -3.44 -6.11 10.35
C THR A 45 -3.56 -6.03 8.83
N LEU A 46 -4.44 -5.15 8.35
CA LEU A 46 -4.61 -4.86 6.94
C LEU A 46 -4.00 -3.51 6.60
N TRP A 47 -3.09 -3.49 5.64
CA TRP A 47 -2.41 -2.30 5.18
C TRP A 47 -2.69 -2.03 3.71
N LEU A 48 -2.54 -0.76 3.33
CA LEU A 48 -2.55 -0.33 1.94
C LEU A 48 -1.12 0.04 1.55
N GLU A 49 -0.51 -0.64 0.59
CA GLU A 49 0.88 -0.43 0.18
C GLU A 49 1.02 0.09 -1.24
N TYR A 50 2.09 0.83 -1.51
CA TYR A 50 2.54 1.14 -2.86
C TYR A 50 3.16 -0.08 -3.52
N VAL A 51 2.90 -0.26 -4.82
CA VAL A 51 3.39 -1.40 -5.60
C VAL A 51 4.15 -0.93 -6.83
N ILE A 52 5.26 -1.61 -7.12
CA ILE A 52 6.00 -1.51 -8.38
C ILE A 52 5.57 -2.66 -9.30
N GLY A 53 5.08 -2.32 -10.49
CA GLY A 53 4.74 -3.26 -11.55
C GLY A 53 4.88 -2.63 -12.94
N PRO A 54 4.76 -3.43 -14.02
CA PRO A 54 4.92 -2.96 -15.39
C PRO A 54 3.82 -2.00 -15.85
N GLU A 55 2.64 -1.98 -15.21
CA GLU A 55 1.53 -1.10 -15.59
C GLU A 55 1.50 0.27 -14.86
N GLY A 56 2.61 0.66 -14.24
CA GLY A 56 2.71 1.90 -13.45
C GLY A 56 2.20 1.74 -12.02
N ALA A 57 1.78 2.84 -11.40
CA ALA A 57 1.39 2.85 -9.98
C ALA A 57 0.19 1.93 -9.72
N ARG A 58 0.34 1.07 -8.72
CA ARG A 58 -0.65 0.11 -8.21
C ARG A 58 -0.58 0.10 -6.68
N PHE A 59 -1.59 -0.48 -6.06
CA PHE A 59 -1.69 -0.58 -4.62
C PHE A 59 -1.95 -2.01 -4.18
N TRP A 60 -1.45 -2.38 -3.01
CA TRP A 60 -1.75 -3.66 -2.37
C TRP A 60 -2.62 -3.45 -1.15
N LEU A 61 -3.74 -4.16 -1.07
CA LEU A 61 -4.29 -4.55 0.22
C LEU A 61 -3.44 -5.73 0.69
N MET A 62 -2.64 -5.52 1.72
CA MET A 62 -1.75 -6.53 2.28
C MET A 62 -2.15 -6.85 3.72
N TRP A 63 -2.52 -8.11 3.96
CA TRP A 63 -2.65 -8.62 5.32
C TRP A 63 -1.30 -9.03 5.88
N TYR A 64 -1.08 -8.71 7.15
CA TYR A 64 0.04 -9.18 7.95
C TYR A 64 -0.49 -9.95 9.15
N ASP A 65 0.17 -11.06 9.50
CA ASP A 65 -0.11 -11.75 10.77
C ASP A 65 0.35 -10.91 11.97
N ALA A 66 -0.04 -11.29 13.19
CA ALA A 66 0.40 -10.61 14.41
C ALA A 66 1.92 -10.52 14.62
N ARG A 67 2.72 -11.25 13.85
CA ARG A 67 4.20 -11.19 13.87
C ARG A 67 4.76 -10.32 12.75
N GLY A 68 3.90 -9.70 11.94
CA GLY A 68 4.29 -8.87 10.81
C GLY A 68 4.66 -9.66 9.55
N LEU A 69 4.23 -10.93 9.42
CA LEU A 69 4.49 -11.72 8.21
C LEU A 69 3.37 -11.55 7.18
N PRO A 70 3.67 -11.29 5.89
CA PRO A 70 2.66 -11.04 4.87
C PRO A 70 1.83 -12.30 4.58
N ARG A 71 0.51 -12.13 4.42
CA ARG A 71 -0.47 -13.17 4.11
C ARG A 71 -1.08 -12.97 2.73
N LEU A 72 -0.51 -13.60 1.71
CA LEU A 72 -0.97 -13.45 0.32
C LEU A 72 -2.40 -13.92 0.06
N THR A 73 -2.92 -14.91 0.81
CA THR A 73 -4.22 -15.55 0.56
C THR A 73 -5.40 -14.58 0.66
N ASN A 74 -5.25 -13.48 1.41
CA ASN A 74 -6.29 -12.46 1.60
C ASN A 74 -5.87 -11.09 1.05
N SER A 75 -4.75 -11.02 0.31
CA SER A 75 -4.21 -9.78 -0.23
C SER A 75 -4.65 -9.56 -1.67
N ALA A 76 -4.83 -8.30 -2.08
CA ALA A 76 -5.31 -7.94 -3.41
C ALA A 76 -4.53 -6.79 -4.03
N ILE A 77 -4.24 -6.86 -5.33
CA ILE A 77 -3.78 -5.71 -6.13
C ILE A 77 -4.99 -4.86 -6.50
N MET A 78 -4.86 -3.55 -6.33
CA MET A 78 -5.82 -2.56 -6.78
C MET A 78 -5.16 -1.56 -7.73
N ASP A 79 -5.90 -1.17 -8.75
CA ASP A 79 -5.61 0.03 -9.50
C ASP A 79 -6.24 1.26 -8.84
N HIS A 80 -6.07 2.42 -9.47
CA HIS A 80 -6.57 3.69 -8.97
C HIS A 80 -8.10 3.75 -8.87
N ALA A 81 -8.82 3.15 -9.82
CA ALA A 81 -10.27 3.17 -9.82
C ALA A 81 -10.82 2.38 -8.63
N ASN A 82 -10.26 1.19 -8.40
CA ASN A 82 -10.61 0.35 -7.26
C ASN A 82 -10.27 1.03 -5.93
N LEU A 83 -9.09 1.67 -5.84
CA LEU A 83 -8.69 2.40 -4.64
C LEU A 83 -9.64 3.58 -4.34
N ALA A 84 -10.03 4.34 -5.36
CA ALA A 84 -10.93 5.48 -5.19
C ALA A 84 -12.31 5.05 -4.65
N ILE A 85 -12.85 3.94 -5.18
CA ILE A 85 -14.10 3.35 -4.69
C ILE A 85 -13.97 2.94 -3.22
N MET A 86 -12.89 2.26 -2.85
CA MET A 86 -12.64 1.80 -1.49
C MET A 86 -12.51 2.96 -0.50
N LEU A 87 -11.64 3.94 -0.77
CA LEU A 87 -11.43 5.08 0.14
C LEU A 87 -12.71 5.87 0.37
N ARG A 88 -13.54 6.03 -0.67
CA ARG A 88 -14.85 6.65 -0.54
C ARG A 88 -15.78 5.84 0.37
N ALA A 89 -15.85 4.52 0.19
CA ALA A 89 -16.68 3.64 0.99
C ALA A 89 -16.27 3.62 2.48
N LEU A 90 -14.97 3.77 2.75
CA LEU A 90 -14.41 3.80 4.11
C LEU A 90 -14.44 5.20 4.77
N GLY A 91 -14.97 6.22 4.11
CA GLY A 91 -15.04 7.58 4.66
C GLY A 91 -13.73 8.37 4.61
N TYR A 92 -12.69 7.87 3.93
CA TYR A 92 -11.40 8.54 3.72
C TYR A 92 -11.41 9.52 2.53
N GLY A 93 -12.49 10.25 2.34
CA GLY A 93 -12.66 11.16 1.19
C GLY A 93 -11.55 12.23 1.08
N ALA A 94 -10.95 12.66 2.19
CA ALA A 94 -9.83 13.61 2.20
C ALA A 94 -8.51 12.99 1.72
N ALA A 95 -8.26 11.71 2.02
CA ALA A 95 -7.06 10.99 1.56
C ALA A 95 -7.11 10.69 0.05
N LEU A 96 -8.32 10.62 -0.53
CA LEU A 96 -8.52 10.48 -1.97
C LEU A 96 -7.86 11.61 -2.76
N ALA A 97 -7.90 12.85 -2.26
CA ALA A 97 -7.27 14.00 -2.92
C ALA A 97 -5.74 13.88 -2.96
N ALA A 98 -5.12 13.35 -1.91
CA ALA A 98 -3.68 13.11 -1.85
C ALA A 98 -3.25 11.99 -2.81
N VAL A 99 -4.03 10.91 -2.86
CA VAL A 99 -3.84 9.82 -3.85
C VAL A 99 -3.98 10.37 -5.26
N GLN A 100 -5.01 11.17 -5.53
CA GLN A 100 -5.20 11.81 -6.84
C GLN A 100 -4.08 12.80 -7.20
N ALA A 101 -3.55 13.54 -6.24
CA ALA A 101 -2.44 14.49 -6.48
C ALA A 101 -1.12 13.76 -6.81
N SER A 102 -0.89 12.58 -6.23
CA SER A 102 0.26 11.72 -6.59
C SER A 102 0.21 11.16 -8.01
N LEU A 103 -0.91 11.36 -8.74
CA LEU A 103 -1.10 10.95 -10.14
C LEU A 103 -0.58 11.94 -11.16
N LEU A 104 -0.35 13.20 -10.76
CA LEU A 104 0.19 14.17 -11.71
C LEU A 104 1.62 13.76 -12.02
N PRO A 105 2.00 13.61 -13.31
CA PRO A 105 3.40 13.50 -13.65
C PRO A 105 4.09 14.73 -13.05
N ALA A 106 5.27 14.53 -12.46
CA ALA A 106 6.10 15.65 -12.02
C ALA A 106 6.06 16.71 -13.14
N PRO A 107 5.72 17.97 -12.84
CA PRO A 107 5.72 19.00 -13.87
C PRO A 107 7.09 18.93 -14.53
N HIS A 108 7.10 18.72 -15.84
CA HIS A 108 8.33 18.74 -16.61
C HIS A 108 9.08 20.01 -16.22
N ALA A 109 10.17 19.85 -15.47
CA ALA A 109 11.08 20.93 -15.22
C ALA A 109 11.64 21.37 -16.58
N PRO A 110 11.59 22.67 -16.92
CA PRO A 110 12.11 23.18 -18.18
C PRO A 110 13.62 22.95 -18.31
#